data_AF-A0A1T4XQ42-F1
#
_entry.id   AF-A0A1T4XQ42-F1
#
_cell.length_a   1.000
_cell.length_b   1.000
_cell.length_c   1.000
_cell.angle_alpha   90.00
_cell.angle_beta   90.00
_cell.angle_gamma   90.00
#
_symmetry.space_group_name_H-M   'P 1'
#
loop_
_entity.id
_entity.type
_entity.pdbx_description
1 polymer ?
#
loop_
_entity_poly.entity_id
_entity_poly.type
_entity_poly.pdbx_seq_one_letter_code
_entity_poly.pdbx_strand_id
1 'polypeptide(L)'
;MSLVIDSTPSAPTASDSVTTEGATTHLRWQLVFDGVWLARRDGRFAGMVQGLPGHPAKLTDACGYLCGLYRSVDDAKGALLALSR
;
A
#
# COMPACT_ATOMS: atom_id res chain seq x y z
N MET A 1 -8.78 53.44 -19.89
CA MET A 1 -9.67 52.43 -19.26
C MET A 1 -8.83 51.20 -18.98
N SER A 2 -8.90 50.66 -17.77
CA SER A 2 -8.02 49.57 -17.28
C SER A 2 -8.51 48.20 -17.74
N LEU A 3 -7.61 47.21 -17.83
CA LEU A 3 -7.94 45.82 -17.51
C LEU A 3 -6.72 44.93 -17.17
N VAL A 4 -6.88 44.21 -16.05
CA VAL A 4 -6.02 43.23 -15.36
C VAL A 4 -6.95 42.54 -14.33
N ILE A 5 -6.72 41.37 -13.75
CA ILE A 5 -5.56 40.44 -13.62
C ILE A 5 -6.08 38.98 -13.82
N ASP A 6 -5.31 37.89 -13.87
CA ASP A 6 -3.86 37.67 -13.63
C ASP A 6 -3.32 36.49 -14.48
N SER A 7 -2.04 36.12 -14.31
CA SER A 7 -1.54 34.79 -14.65
C SER A 7 -1.91 33.76 -13.59
N THR A 8 -2.45 32.60 -13.99
CA THR A 8 -2.57 31.43 -13.09
C THR A 8 -2.10 30.15 -13.79
N PRO A 9 -0.89 29.63 -13.47
CA PRO A 9 -0.56 28.25 -13.80
C PRO A 9 -1.37 27.32 -12.88
N SER A 10 -2.03 26.33 -13.46
CA SER A 10 -2.78 25.32 -12.70
C SER A 10 -1.87 24.61 -11.70
N ALA A 11 -2.14 24.78 -10.41
CA ALA A 11 -1.39 24.08 -9.37
C ALA A 11 -1.60 22.55 -9.52
N PRO A 12 -0.54 21.73 -9.45
CA PRO A 12 -0.71 20.30 -9.31
C PRO A 12 -1.24 20.03 -7.90
N THR A 13 -2.42 19.42 -7.78
CA THR A 13 -2.96 18.93 -6.50
C THR A 13 -2.19 17.68 -6.05
N ALA A 14 -0.92 17.86 -5.68
CA ALA A 14 -0.17 16.89 -4.91
C ALA A 14 -0.74 16.90 -3.49
N SER A 15 -1.47 15.85 -3.12
CA SER A 15 -1.98 15.65 -1.76
C SER A 15 -0.84 15.24 -0.81
N ASP A 16 0.08 16.16 -0.54
CA ASP A 16 1.12 16.01 0.49
C ASP A 16 0.53 16.25 1.88
N SER A 17 -0.33 15.33 2.30
CA SER A 17 -0.69 15.17 3.72
C SER A 17 0.41 14.40 4.43
N VAL A 18 1.54 15.07 4.67
CA VAL A 18 2.58 14.57 5.58
C VAL A 18 2.15 14.87 7.02
N THR A 19 1.37 13.95 7.58
CA THR A 19 1.09 13.93 9.02
C THR A 19 2.18 13.11 9.69
N THR A 20 3.16 13.79 10.31
CA THR A 20 4.25 13.14 11.06
C THR A 20 3.73 12.69 12.44
N GLU A 21 2.84 11.70 12.44
CA GLU A 21 2.43 10.99 13.65
C GLU A 21 3.33 9.76 13.88
N GLY A 22 3.49 9.39 15.16
CA GLY A 22 4.60 8.54 15.63
C GLY A 22 4.81 7.25 14.84
N ALA A 23 6.10 6.87 14.68
CA ALA A 23 6.61 5.83 13.78
C ALA A 23 6.13 4.38 14.08
N THR A 24 4.82 4.18 14.02
CA THR A 24 4.21 2.90 13.70
C THR A 24 4.51 2.64 12.23
N THR A 25 5.42 1.71 11.94
CA THR A 25 5.86 1.42 10.58
C THR A 25 4.71 0.84 9.77
N HIS A 26 4.02 1.71 9.04
CA HIS A 26 2.75 1.40 8.39
C HIS A 26 2.98 0.72 7.04
N LEU A 27 2.46 -0.50 6.86
CA LEU A 27 2.53 -1.19 5.57
C LEU A 27 1.61 -0.49 4.56
N ARG A 28 2.20 0.04 3.48
CA ARG A 28 1.46 0.55 2.32
C ARG A 28 1.19 -0.60 1.35
N TRP A 29 -0.07 -0.85 1.04
CA TRP A 29 -0.49 -1.89 0.10
C TRP A 29 -0.81 -1.29 -1.27
N GLN A 30 -0.31 -1.93 -2.33
CA GLN A 30 -0.56 -1.56 -3.72
C GLN A 30 -1.02 -2.78 -4.51
N LEU A 31 -2.17 -2.69 -5.17
CA LEU A 31 -2.60 -3.67 -6.18
C LEU A 31 -1.70 -3.50 -7.41
N VAL A 32 -1.09 -4.59 -7.89
CA VAL A 32 -0.17 -4.57 -9.05
C VAL A 32 -0.63 -5.45 -10.21
N PHE A 33 -1.47 -6.44 -9.93
CA PHE A 33 -2.19 -7.25 -10.89
C PHE A 33 -3.50 -7.71 -10.25
N ASP A 34 -4.46 -8.23 -11.02
CA ASP A 34 -5.70 -8.74 -10.43
C ASP A 34 -5.41 -9.85 -9.40
N GLY A 35 -6.02 -9.72 -8.23
CA GLY A 35 -5.75 -10.56 -7.06
C GLY A 35 -4.34 -10.44 -6.43
N VAL A 36 -3.44 -9.56 -6.90
CA VAL A 36 -2.05 -9.47 -6.41
C VAL A 36 -1.74 -8.10 -5.79
N TRP A 37 -1.41 -8.11 -4.50
CA TRP A 37 -1.10 -6.94 -3.68
C TRP A 37 0.33 -7.00 -3.16
N LEU A 38 1.13 -5.96 -3.37
CA LEU A 38 2.45 -5.81 -2.74
C LEU A 38 2.34 -4.93 -1.49
N ALA A 39 3.02 -5.32 -0.42
CA ALA A 39 3.28 -4.50 0.75
C ALA A 39 4.64 -3.79 0.61
N ARG A 40 4.66 -2.51 1.00
CA ARG A 40 5.89 -1.75 1.23
C ARG A 40 5.96 -1.22 2.66
N ARG A 41 7.13 -1.34 3.28
CA ARG A 41 7.52 -0.72 4.55
C ARG A 41 8.63 0.27 4.25
N ASP A 42 8.44 1.55 4.58
CA ASP A 42 9.45 2.59 4.42
C ASP A 42 10.05 2.63 2.99
N GLY A 43 9.17 2.48 1.99
CA GLY A 43 9.49 2.40 0.56
C GLY A 43 10.01 1.04 0.06
N ARG A 44 10.54 0.19 0.94
CA ARG A 44 11.09 -1.14 0.63
C ARG A 44 10.00 -2.20 0.51
N PHE A 45 10.23 -3.22 -0.32
CA PHE A 45 9.34 -4.38 -0.41
C PHE A 45 9.31 -5.14 0.91
N ALA A 46 8.12 -5.47 1.41
CA ALA A 46 7.90 -6.16 2.68
C ALA A 46 7.25 -7.54 2.53
N GLY A 47 6.56 -7.79 1.41
CA GLY A 47 5.85 -9.03 1.14
C GLY A 47 4.73 -8.84 0.11
N MET A 48 4.05 -9.93 -0.23
CA MET A 48 2.99 -9.96 -1.24
C MET A 48 1.84 -10.85 -0.80
N VAL A 49 0.61 -10.43 -1.10
CA VAL A 49 -0.60 -11.26 -0.99
C VAL A 49 -1.13 -11.54 -2.39
N GLN A 50 -1.34 -12.82 -2.70
CA GLN A 50 -2.01 -13.28 -3.91
C GLN A 50 -3.30 -14.02 -3.52
N GLY A 51 -4.46 -13.53 -3.91
CA GLY A 51 -5.75 -14.18 -3.65
C GLY A 51 -6.83 -13.73 -4.62
N LEU A 52 -7.62 -14.69 -5.10
CA LEU A 52 -8.79 -14.46 -5.96
C LEU A 52 -10.07 -14.71 -5.17
N PRO A 53 -11.22 -14.11 -5.55
CA PRO A 53 -12.50 -14.39 -4.91
C PRO A 53 -12.81 -15.89 -4.85
N GLY A 54 -13.25 -16.39 -3.70
CA GLY A 54 -13.56 -17.81 -3.48
C GLY A 54 -12.36 -18.73 -3.23
N HIS A 55 -11.13 -18.23 -3.27
CA HIS A 55 -9.91 -19.02 -3.02
C HIS A 55 -9.10 -18.49 -1.83
N PRO A 56 -8.37 -19.35 -1.09
CA PRO A 56 -7.46 -18.90 -0.05
C PRO A 56 -6.39 -17.95 -0.59
N ALA A 57 -6.13 -16.88 0.15
CA ALA A 57 -5.07 -15.93 -0.17
C ALA A 57 -3.72 -16.43 0.37
N LYS A 58 -2.70 -16.38 -0.48
CA LYS A 58 -1.32 -16.76 -0.19
C LYS A 58 -0.51 -15.53 0.22
N LEU A 59 0.12 -15.56 1.40
CA LEU A 59 1.04 -14.52 1.86
C LEU A 59 2.50 -14.97 1.66
N THR A 60 3.33 -14.12 1.06
CA THR A 60 4.79 -14.29 1.05
C THR A 60 5.50 -13.09 1.66
N ASP A 61 6.65 -13.31 2.29
CA ASP A 61 7.50 -12.26 2.84
C ASP A 61 8.35 -11.54 1.77
N ALA A 62 9.22 -10.62 2.22
CA ALA A 62 10.15 -9.88 1.38
C ALA A 62 11.18 -10.76 0.64
N CYS A 63 11.45 -11.97 1.15
CA CYS A 63 12.37 -12.96 0.58
C CYS A 63 11.66 -13.94 -0.37
N GLY A 64 10.33 -13.89 -0.45
CA GLY A 64 9.51 -14.81 -1.25
C GLY A 64 9.12 -16.10 -0.54
N TYR A 65 9.42 -16.26 0.76
CA TYR A 65 8.99 -17.42 1.53
C TYR A 65 7.48 -17.37 1.80
N LEU A 66 6.82 -18.53 1.74
CA LEU A 66 5.41 -18.68 2.06
C LEU A 66 5.18 -18.55 3.57
N CYS A 67 4.53 -17.47 4.00
CA CYS A 67 4.17 -17.25 5.40
C CYS A 67 2.89 -18.01 5.79
N GLY A 68 2.00 -18.27 4.83
CA GLY A 68 0.77 -19.02 5.07
C GLY A 68 -0.30 -18.86 3.98
N LEU A 69 -1.39 -19.61 4.16
CA LEU A 69 -2.64 -19.48 3.41
C LEU A 69 -3.74 -18.99 4.37
N TYR A 70 -4.54 -18.04 3.90
CA TYR A 70 -5.57 -17.34 4.68
C TYR A 70 -6.91 -17.41 3.96
N ARG A 71 -8.03 -17.34 4.68
CA ARG A 71 -9.37 -17.39 4.07
C ARG A 71 -9.69 -16.21 3.13
N SER A 72 -8.96 -15.10 3.26
CA SER A 72 -9.19 -13.85 2.52
C SER A 72 -7.90 -13.06 2.35
N VAL A 73 -7.91 -12.11 1.40
CA VAL A 73 -6.80 -11.17 1.16
C VAL A 73 -6.56 -10.28 2.38
N ASP A 74 -7.62 -9.83 3.06
CA ASP A 74 -7.50 -8.91 4.20
C ASP A 74 -6.95 -9.59 5.46
N ASP A 75 -7.30 -10.85 5.69
CA ASP A 75 -6.66 -11.68 6.73
C ASP A 75 -5.15 -11.83 6.47
N ALA A 76 -4.75 -12.10 5.22
CA ALA A 76 -3.35 -12.21 4.83
C ALA A 76 -2.59 -10.88 4.99
N LYS A 77 -3.22 -9.75 4.64
CA LYS A 77 -2.66 -8.41 4.86
C LYS A 77 -2.47 -8.12 6.37
N GLY A 78 -3.45 -8.50 7.19
CA GLY A 78 -3.40 -8.38 8.65
C GLY A 78 -2.29 -9.24 9.27
N ALA A 79 -2.04 -10.44 8.75
CA ALA A 79 -0.96 -11.30 9.21
C ALA A 79 0.43 -10.71 8.92
N LEU A 80 0.65 -10.10 7.75
CA LEU A 80 1.93 -9.45 7.46
C LEU A 80 2.20 -8.24 8.38
N LEU A 81 1.15 -7.48 8.74
CA LEU A 81 1.28 -6.43 9.76
C LEU A 81 1.77 -6.99 11.10
N ALA A 82 1.25 -8.14 11.54
CA ALA A 82 1.68 -8.81 12.76
C ALA A 82 3.13 -9.35 12.69
N LEU A 83 3.54 -9.92 11.56
CA LEU A 83 4.91 -10.40 11.31
C LEU A 83 5.94 -9.27 11.18
N SER A 84 5.50 -8.03 10.97
CA SER A 84 6.39 -6.88 10.75
C SER A 84 6.72 -6.06 12.01
N ARG A 85 6.18 -6.45 13.18
CA ARG A 85 6.46 -5.79 14.46
C ARG A 85 7.75 -6.32 15.10
#